data_AF-A0A080M964-F1
#
_entry.id   AF-A0A080M964-F1
#
_cell.length_a   1.000
_cell.length_b   1.000
_cell.length_c   1.000
_cell.angle_alpha   90.00
_cell.angle_beta   90.00
_cell.angle_gamma   90.00
#
_symmetry.space_group_name_H-M   'P 1'
#
loop_
_entity.id
_entity.type
_entity.pdbx_description
1 polymer ?
#
loop_
_entity_poly.entity_id
_entity_poly.type
_entity_poly.pdbx_seq_one_letter_code
_entity_poly.pdbx_strand_id
1 'polypeptide(L)'
;MTNVPAAGATASVVTIIQQRLTALAPICLEVIDDSARHTGHAGAQGGGGHYRLLIVSDAFAELARLARHRLVHAALDDLMTIRIHALSIQALTPAEYSAMSSMTLPEHTRFTALL
;
A
#
# COMPACT_ATOMS: atom_id res chain seq x y z
N MET A 1 -23.30 -12.70 -9.61
CA MET A 1 -22.03 -11.99 -9.38
C MET A 1 -21.61 -12.20 -7.93
N THR A 2 -21.19 -13.41 -7.59
CA THR A 2 -20.74 -13.77 -6.24
C THR A 2 -19.61 -14.77 -6.43
N ASN A 3 -18.38 -14.28 -6.33
CA ASN A 3 -17.23 -15.16 -6.29
C ASN A 3 -17.17 -15.75 -4.87
N VAL A 4 -17.46 -17.04 -4.77
CA VAL A 4 -17.29 -17.83 -3.54
C VAL A 4 -15.79 -18.15 -3.44
N PRO A 5 -15.07 -17.71 -2.38
CA PRO A 5 -13.67 -18.09 -2.25
C PRO A 5 -13.57 -19.58 -1.92
N ALA A 6 -12.81 -20.29 -2.75
CA ALA A 6 -12.52 -21.70 -2.60
C ALA A 6 -11.94 -22.02 -1.21
N ALA A 7 -12.46 -23.09 -0.61
CA ALA A 7 -12.00 -23.67 0.63
C ALA A 7 -10.53 -24.11 0.56
N GLY A 8 -9.76 -23.89 1.63
CA GLY A 8 -8.60 -24.72 1.98
C GLY A 8 -7.18 -24.16 1.81
N ALA A 9 -6.97 -22.87 1.53
CA ALA A 9 -5.64 -22.28 1.47
C ALA A 9 -5.34 -21.45 2.74
N THR A 10 -4.21 -21.70 3.41
CA THR A 10 -3.63 -20.72 4.34
C THR A 10 -3.56 -19.37 3.63
N ALA A 11 -4.27 -18.36 4.14
CA ALA A 11 -4.33 -17.04 3.51
C ALA A 11 -2.92 -16.49 3.29
N SER A 12 -2.64 -16.01 2.09
CA SER A 12 -1.34 -15.39 1.78
C SER A 12 -1.12 -14.17 2.69
N VAL A 13 0.15 -13.84 2.97
CA VAL A 13 0.48 -12.64 3.77
C VAL A 13 -0.15 -11.38 3.16
N VAL A 14 -0.16 -11.28 1.83
CA VAL A 14 -0.84 -10.20 1.08
C VAL A 14 -2.32 -10.12 1.44
N THR A 15 -3.03 -11.24 1.43
CA THR A 15 -4.46 -11.30 1.78
C THR A 15 -4.70 -10.84 3.22
N ILE A 16 -3.84 -11.22 4.15
CA ILE A 16 -3.97 -10.83 5.56
C ILE A 16 -3.72 -9.31 5.72
N ILE A 17 -2.70 -8.77 5.04
CA ILE A 17 -2.42 -7.32 5.01
C ILE A 17 -3.64 -6.58 4.47
N GLN A 18 -4.18 -7.01 3.34
CA GLN A 18 -5.36 -6.40 2.72
C GLN A 18 -6.55 -6.41 3.67
N GLN A 19 -6.85 -7.56 4.27
CA GLN A 19 -7.96 -7.72 5.19
C GLN A 19 -7.86 -6.80 6.40
N ARG A 20 -6.68 -6.66 7.01
CA ARG A 20 -6.52 -5.83 8.21
C ARG A 20 -6.58 -4.35 7.92
N LEU A 21 -6.03 -3.92 6.79
CA LEU A 21 -6.06 -2.53 6.39
C LEU A 21 -7.45 -2.06 5.98
N THR A 22 -8.44 -2.96 5.82
CA THR A 22 -9.85 -2.56 5.69
C THR A 22 -10.37 -1.76 6.89
N ALA A 23 -9.78 -1.93 8.08
CA ALA A 23 -10.13 -1.16 9.28
C ALA A 23 -9.85 0.35 9.12
N LEU A 24 -8.98 0.74 8.18
CA LEU A 24 -8.70 2.13 7.83
C LEU A 24 -9.64 2.66 6.76
N ALA A 25 -10.69 1.91 6.38
CA ALA A 25 -11.67 2.27 5.34
C ALA A 25 -11.03 2.84 4.05
N PRO A 26 -10.06 2.14 3.43
CA PRO A 26 -9.38 2.66 2.26
C PRO A 26 -10.28 2.70 1.03
N ILE A 27 -10.19 3.78 0.27
CA ILE A 27 -10.82 3.91 -1.06
C ILE A 27 -9.97 3.26 -2.16
N CYS A 28 -8.67 3.12 -1.92
CA CYS A 28 -7.74 2.39 -2.79
C CYS A 28 -6.73 1.66 -1.90
N LEU A 29 -6.51 0.38 -2.19
CA LEU A 29 -5.58 -0.47 -1.46
C LEU A 29 -4.89 -1.42 -2.44
N GLU A 30 -3.58 -1.24 -2.58
CA GLU A 30 -2.73 -2.09 -3.41
C GLU A 30 -1.58 -2.62 -2.57
N VAL A 31 -1.37 -3.94 -2.65
CA VAL A 31 -0.31 -4.64 -1.92
C VAL A 31 0.43 -5.51 -2.91
N ILE A 32 1.73 -5.25 -3.08
CA ILE A 32 2.60 -5.98 -4.01
C ILE A 32 3.62 -6.76 -3.19
N ASP A 33 3.67 -8.07 -3.42
CA ASP A 33 4.71 -8.95 -2.89
C ASP A 33 5.95 -8.87 -3.79
N ASP A 34 7.03 -8.31 -3.24
CA ASP A 34 8.32 -8.18 -3.92
C ASP A 34 9.38 -9.14 -3.37
N SER A 35 8.96 -10.11 -2.54
CA SER A 35 9.85 -11.03 -1.84
C SER A 35 10.72 -11.86 -2.79
N ALA A 36 10.21 -12.18 -3.97
CA ALA A 36 10.93 -12.97 -4.99
C ALA A 36 12.13 -12.24 -5.61
N ARG A 37 12.14 -10.91 -5.65
CA ARG A 37 13.27 -10.14 -6.21
C ARG A 37 14.54 -10.23 -5.35
N HIS A 38 14.44 -10.73 -4.12
CA HIS A 38 15.55 -10.85 -3.18
C HIS A 38 15.91 -12.30 -2.82
N THR A 39 15.46 -13.27 -3.63
CA THR A 39 15.85 -14.68 -3.50
C THR A 39 17.37 -14.80 -3.70
N GLY A 40 18.16 -14.80 -2.60
CA GLY A 40 19.63 -14.94 -2.63
C GLY A 40 20.44 -13.88 -1.86
N HIS A 41 19.83 -12.83 -1.29
CA HIS A 41 20.54 -11.84 -0.47
C HIS A 41 20.35 -12.06 1.04
N ALA A 42 21.32 -11.59 1.85
CA ALA A 42 21.39 -11.80 3.30
C ALA A 42 20.12 -11.39 4.09
N GLY A 43 19.29 -10.47 3.57
CA GLY A 43 18.01 -10.10 4.18
C GLY A 43 16.92 -11.19 4.10
N ALA A 44 17.00 -12.10 3.12
CA ALA A 44 16.08 -13.24 2.99
C ALA A 44 16.37 -14.37 3.98
N GLN A 45 17.55 -14.36 4.63
CA GLN A 45 17.97 -15.37 5.60
C GLN A 45 17.14 -15.29 6.91
N GLY A 46 16.42 -14.19 7.14
CA GLY A 46 15.51 -13.99 8.28
C GLY A 46 14.05 -14.44 8.03
N GLY A 47 13.73 -14.94 6.84
CA GLY A 47 12.43 -15.58 6.54
C GLY A 47 11.22 -14.66 6.32
N GLY A 48 11.35 -13.34 6.45
CA GLY A 48 10.26 -12.37 6.20
C GLY A 48 10.25 -11.82 4.77
N GLY A 49 9.05 -11.55 4.24
CA GLY A 49 8.86 -11.03 2.88
C GLY A 49 9.07 -9.51 2.75
N HIS A 50 9.24 -9.05 1.50
CA HIS A 50 9.27 -7.63 1.14
C HIS A 50 7.94 -7.25 0.50
N TYR A 51 7.30 -6.21 1.01
CA TYR A 51 6.00 -5.77 0.51
C TYR A 51 6.00 -4.28 0.21
N ARG A 52 5.30 -3.90 -0.87
CA ARG A 52 4.95 -2.50 -1.16
C ARG A 52 3.46 -2.30 -0.95
N LEU A 53 3.11 -1.25 -0.22
CA LEU A 53 1.75 -0.89 0.12
C LEU A 53 1.44 0.51 -0.38
N LEU A 54 0.43 0.63 -1.22
CA LEU A 54 -0.27 1.89 -1.50
C LEU A 54 -1.64 1.83 -0.83
N ILE A 55 -1.92 2.81 0.02
CA ILE A 55 -3.21 2.92 0.70
C ILE A 55 -3.69 4.36 0.65
N VAL A 56 -4.91 4.54 0.18
CA VAL A 56 -5.59 5.83 0.07
C VAL A 56 -6.81 5.82 1.00
N SER A 57 -6.84 6.72 1.98
CA SER A 57 -7.93 6.82 2.96
C SER A 57 -8.05 8.22 3.55
N ASP A 58 -9.28 8.63 3.85
CA ASP A 58 -9.56 9.84 4.64
C ASP A 58 -9.06 9.74 6.09
N ALA A 59 -8.82 8.53 6.60
CA ALA A 59 -8.22 8.32 7.93
C ALA A 59 -6.80 8.92 8.05
N PHE A 60 -6.17 9.28 6.92
CA PHE A 60 -4.87 9.93 6.87
C PHE A 60 -4.95 11.45 6.75
N ALA A 61 -6.16 12.02 6.64
CA ALA A 61 -6.37 13.46 6.68
C ALA A 61 -5.80 14.03 7.98
N GLU A 62 -5.18 15.20 7.89
CA GLU A 62 -4.59 15.93 9.03
C GLU A 62 -3.44 15.21 9.77
N LEU A 63 -3.07 14.00 9.36
CA LEU A 63 -1.95 13.26 9.93
C LEU A 63 -0.65 13.52 9.17
N ALA A 64 0.42 13.78 9.91
CA ALA A 64 1.77 13.80 9.35
C ALA A 64 2.20 12.40 8.88
N ARG A 65 3.12 12.33 7.91
CA ARG A 65 3.64 11.09 7.31
C ARG A 65 3.97 10.01 8.35
N LEU A 66 4.71 10.37 9.42
CA LEU A 66 5.09 9.42 10.47
C LEU A 66 3.87 8.85 11.22
N ALA A 67 2.85 9.67 11.50
CA ALA A 67 1.63 9.22 12.16
C ALA A 67 0.84 8.25 11.27
N ARG A 68 0.76 8.52 9.96
CA ARG A 68 0.15 7.60 8.98
C ARG A 68 0.87 6.24 8.96
N HIS A 69 2.19 6.25 8.93
CA HIS A 69 3.00 5.03 8.98
C HIS A 69 2.76 4.26 10.29
N ARG A 70 2.71 4.95 11.43
CA ARG A 70 2.41 4.33 12.74
C ARG A 70 1.04 3.65 12.75
N LEU A 71 0.01 4.28 12.18
CA LEU A 71 -1.32 3.65 12.07
C LEU A 71 -1.28 2.37 11.24
N VAL A 72 -0.60 2.39 10.09
CA VAL A 72 -0.43 1.21 9.24
C VAL A 72 0.35 0.11 9.97
N HIS A 73 1.44 0.46 10.65
CA HIS A 73 2.21 -0.50 11.44
C HIS A 73 1.40 -1.09 12.58
N ALA A 74 0.62 -0.29 13.30
CA ALA A 74 -0.22 -0.77 14.39
C ALA A 74 -1.28 -1.79 13.91
N ALA A 75 -1.81 -1.63 12.70
CA ALA A 75 -2.73 -2.60 12.11
C ALA A 75 -2.04 -3.94 11.71
N LEU A 76 -0.72 -3.95 11.59
CA LEU A 76 0.08 -5.07 11.07
C LEU A 76 1.16 -5.56 12.07
N ASP A 77 1.10 -5.14 13.33
CA ASP A 77 2.20 -5.25 14.29
C ASP A 77 2.75 -6.68 14.48
N ASP A 78 1.86 -7.67 14.62
CA ASP A 78 2.25 -9.08 14.73
C ASP A 78 2.81 -9.66 13.42
N LEU A 79 2.39 -9.14 12.26
CA LEU A 79 2.96 -9.54 10.97
C LEU A 79 4.36 -8.96 10.77
N MET A 80 4.63 -7.75 11.29
CA MET A 80 5.95 -7.11 11.24
C MET A 80 7.02 -7.91 11.99
N THR A 81 6.62 -8.65 13.01
CA THR A 81 7.58 -9.42 13.83
C THR A 81 7.92 -10.78 13.21
N ILE A 82 6.99 -11.38 12.45
CA ILE A 82 7.06 -12.81 12.08
C ILE A 82 7.09 -13.04 10.56
N ARG A 83 6.48 -12.14 9.77
CA ARG A 83 6.15 -12.40 8.36
C ARG A 83 6.67 -11.33 7.39
N ILE A 84 6.82 -10.09 7.85
CA ILE A 84 7.21 -8.95 7.03
C ILE A 84 8.60 -8.51 7.46
N HIS A 85 9.58 -8.60 6.58
CA HIS A 85 10.92 -8.05 6.84
C HIS A 85 10.98 -6.56 6.51
N ALA A 86 10.38 -6.16 5.39
CA ALA A 86 10.31 -4.76 4.99
C ALA A 86 8.95 -4.44 4.37
N LEU A 87 8.38 -3.30 4.78
CA LEU A 87 7.17 -2.73 4.21
C LEU A 87 7.43 -1.31 3.74
N SER A 88 7.36 -1.10 2.42
CA SER A 88 7.37 0.25 1.84
C SER A 88 5.95 0.80 1.78
N ILE A 89 5.68 1.86 2.54
CA ILE A 89 4.33 2.42 2.71
C ILE A 89 4.20 3.74 1.93
N GLN A 90 3.16 3.82 1.10
CA GLN A 90 2.62 5.05 0.53
C GLN A 90 1.20 5.23 1.06
N ALA A 91 1.05 6.06 2.10
CA ALA A 91 -0.23 6.38 2.73
C ALA A 91 -0.67 7.79 2.35
N LEU A 92 -1.71 7.89 1.52
CA LEU A 92 -2.17 9.12 0.89
C LEU A 92 -3.62 9.44 1.27
N THR A 93 -3.97 10.71 1.28
CA THR A 93 -5.38 11.13 1.28
C THR A 93 -5.97 11.03 -0.13
N PRO A 94 -7.30 10.98 -0.29
CA PRO A 94 -7.92 11.02 -1.61
C PRO A 94 -7.46 12.23 -2.44
N ALA A 95 -7.34 13.40 -1.81
CA ALA A 95 -6.88 14.63 -2.46
C ALA A 95 -5.43 14.53 -2.97
N GLU A 96 -4.52 13.96 -2.17
CA GLU A 96 -3.12 13.74 -2.56
C GLU A 96 -3.02 12.73 -3.71
N TYR A 97 -3.82 11.67 -3.67
CA TYR A 97 -3.83 10.65 -4.72
C TYR A 97 -4.35 11.19 -6.06
N SER A 98 -5.42 11.99 -6.04
CA SER A 98 -5.91 12.69 -7.22
C SER A 98 -4.86 13.65 -7.79
N ALA A 99 -4.19 14.44 -6.94
CA ALA A 99 -3.14 15.36 -7.39
C ALA A 99 -1.94 14.64 -8.02
N MET A 100 -1.53 13.48 -7.49
CA MET A 100 -0.48 12.64 -8.09
C MET A 100 -0.90 12.07 -9.46
N SER A 101 -2.14 11.58 -9.58
CA SER A 101 -2.65 11.04 -10.84
C SER A 101 -2.73 12.12 -11.94
N SER A 102 -3.06 13.36 -11.57
CA SER A 102 -3.12 14.49 -12.49
C SER A 102 -1.74 15.03 -12.92
N MET A 103 -0.66 14.70 -12.19
CA MET A 103 0.71 15.14 -12.52
C MET A 103 1.34 14.32 -13.69
N THR A 104 0.71 13.22 -14.14
CA THR A 104 1.29 12.32 -15.16
C THR A 104 0.97 12.71 -16.61
N LEU A 105 0.38 13.88 -16.85
CA LEU A 105 0.23 14.43 -18.21
C LEU A 105 0.86 15.83 -18.28
N PRO A 106 1.98 16.02 -18.99
CA PRO A 106 2.34 17.34 -19.46
C PRO A 106 1.43 17.64 -20.66
N GLU A 107 0.17 17.97 -20.41
CA GLU A 107 -0.57 18.76 -21.39
C GLU A 107 -0.01 20.18 -21.33
N HIS A 108 1.06 20.42 -22.09
CA HIS A 108 1.46 21.77 -22.45
C HIS A 108 0.22 22.46 -23.01
N THR A 109 -0.38 23.28 -22.14
CA THR A 109 -1.48 24.17 -22.46
C THR A 109 -1.07 24.95 -23.71
N ARG A 110 -1.83 24.72 -24.79
CA ARG A 110 -1.80 25.55 -25.98
C ARG A 110 -2.00 27.00 -25.54
N PHE A 111 -0.92 27.77 -25.53
CA PHE A 111 -0.97 29.21 -25.37
C PHE A 111 -1.46 29.80 -26.69
N THR A 112 -2.78 29.76 -26.91
CA THR A 112 -3.42 30.54 -27.96
C THR A 112 -3.84 31.86 -27.34
N ALA A 113 -2.96 32.85 -27.39
CA ALA A 113 -3.31 34.25 -27.20
C ALA A 113 -2.82 35.01 -28.43
N LEU A 114 -3.71 35.07 -29.42
CA LEU A 114 -3.67 36.05 -30.49
C LEU A 114 -4.08 37.39 -29.86
N LEU A 115 -3.20 38.38 -29.91
CA LEU A 115 -3.44 39.84 -29.92
C LEU A 115 -2.11 40.51 -30.27
#